data_AF-A0A9D6G6G8-F1
#
_entry.id   AF-A0A9D6G6G8-F1
#
_cell.length_a   1.000
_cell.length_b   1.000
_cell.length_c   1.000
_cell.angle_alpha   90.00
_cell.angle_beta   90.00
_cell.angle_gamma   90.00
#
_symmetry.space_group_name_H-M   'P 1'
#
loop_
_entity.id
_entity.type
_entity.pdbx_description
1 polymer ?
#
loop_
_entity_poly.entity_id
_entity_poly.type
_entity_poly.pdbx_seq_one_letter_code
_entity_poly.pdbx_strand_id
1 'polypeptide(L)'
;KNAPLPVVVETEYLHLAEHLEDLERLHRRYRTYKVEKNLFDYDDLLLELRDLLAARRDVAERLSSELRFVMVDEYQDTNRLQADIVERLAVAHRNVMAVGDDAQSIYSFRGADFRNIMEFERRFPGARVIALEENYRSTQPILDLANAVIERAAERYTKVLRTRLAEGATPLLVQAESESFQSRFVCQRILELREEGVPLEEIAVLFRSSYHSFDLELELARADLPFVKRGGFKFVESAHVKDLVAHLRVAVNPRDTVSWLRVLLLLEGVGPKRAGEMLEAIAAAGGDPAPLRAAAGGRWKGAREEVGRLAALLAALAAEQPPPQAALERAMVHYEPILKRVHPDDYPRRAKDLEHLVTLAARYRSVETMLADFALEPPSDAVGGTLAEAADEGRLTLSTVHSAKGLEWHTVFVIWAAEGRFPAQYSAADEAEFEEERRLFYVAITRAKRLLYVSYPIQYFERGAGLAFGRPSRFVAGLPEPLLKPMTLVEEGI
;
A
#
# COMPACT_ATOMS: atom_id res chain seq x y z
N LYS A 1 -15.02 4.54 10.88
CA LYS A 1 -16.44 4.15 11.06
C LYS A 1 -17.12 5.22 11.90
N ASN A 2 -18.27 5.77 11.49
CA ASN A 2 -18.93 6.87 12.24
C ASN A 2 -19.74 6.31 13.43
N ALA A 3 -19.05 5.59 14.32
CA ALA A 3 -19.63 4.93 15.49
C ALA A 3 -18.79 5.26 16.73
N PRO A 4 -19.41 5.45 17.91
CA PRO A 4 -18.67 5.60 19.16
C PRO A 4 -17.78 4.39 19.44
N LEU A 5 -16.63 4.62 20.09
CA LEU A 5 -15.69 3.56 20.46
C LEU A 5 -16.35 2.38 21.20
N PRO A 6 -17.26 2.58 22.19
CA PRO A 6 -17.96 1.48 22.85
C PRO A 6 -18.69 0.55 21.88
N VAL A 7 -19.41 1.13 20.92
CA VAL A 7 -20.15 0.35 19.92
C VAL A 7 -19.20 -0.50 19.09
N VAL A 8 -18.12 0.09 18.59
CA VAL A 8 -17.13 -0.63 17.78
C VAL A 8 -16.48 -1.78 18.56
N VAL A 9 -16.12 -1.54 19.82
CA VAL A 9 -15.51 -2.56 20.69
C VAL A 9 -16.50 -3.69 20.96
N GLU A 10 -17.74 -3.38 21.33
CA GLU A 10 -18.76 -4.39 21.64
C GLU A 10 -19.15 -5.24 20.42
N THR A 11 -19.19 -4.65 19.22
CA THR A 11 -19.62 -5.37 18.01
C THR A 11 -18.50 -6.14 17.32
N GLU A 12 -17.27 -5.61 17.29
CA GLU A 12 -16.19 -6.15 16.46
C GLU A 12 -15.00 -6.68 17.29
N TYR A 13 -14.80 -6.14 18.49
CA TYR A 13 -13.62 -6.43 19.30
C TYR A 13 -14.04 -6.79 20.74
N LEU A 14 -15.01 -7.69 20.88
CA LEU A 14 -15.59 -8.04 22.18
C LEU A 14 -14.53 -8.49 23.20
N HIS A 15 -13.44 -9.11 22.74
CA HIS A 15 -12.29 -9.48 23.56
C HIS A 15 -11.53 -8.28 24.18
N LEU A 16 -11.79 -7.05 23.73
CA LEU A 16 -11.26 -5.81 24.27
C LEU A 16 -12.28 -5.03 25.12
N ALA A 17 -13.49 -5.55 25.31
CA ALA A 17 -14.56 -4.85 26.02
C ALA A 17 -14.19 -4.49 27.47
N GLU A 18 -13.43 -5.36 28.14
CA GLU A 18 -12.93 -5.09 29.51
C GLU A 18 -11.92 -3.93 29.57
N HIS A 19 -11.33 -3.55 28.43
CA HIS A 19 -10.34 -2.48 28.33
C HIS A 19 -10.91 -1.17 27.76
N LEU A 20 -12.23 -1.05 27.62
CA LEU A 20 -12.87 0.10 26.96
C LEU A 20 -12.46 1.45 27.59
N GLU A 21 -12.46 1.57 28.91
CA GLU A 21 -12.05 2.80 29.60
C GLU A 21 -10.57 3.15 29.35
N ASP A 22 -9.71 2.13 29.30
CA ASP A 22 -8.29 2.30 29.02
C ASP A 22 -8.07 2.73 27.56
N LEU A 23 -8.83 2.17 26.61
CA LEU A 23 -8.81 2.55 25.20
C LEU A 23 -9.28 4.01 25.00
N GLU A 24 -10.33 4.44 25.69
CA GLU A 24 -10.76 5.84 25.66
C GLU A 24 -9.70 6.78 26.23
N ARG A 25 -9.09 6.42 27.36
CA ARG A 25 -8.01 7.18 27.97
C ARG A 25 -6.80 7.26 27.03
N LEU A 26 -6.45 6.15 26.39
CA LEU A 26 -5.38 6.09 25.40
C LEU A 26 -5.69 6.98 24.19
N HIS A 27 -6.89 6.89 23.63
CA HIS A 27 -7.30 7.70 22.49
C HIS A 27 -7.24 9.20 22.79
N ARG A 28 -7.76 9.63 23.95
CA ARG A 28 -7.65 11.04 24.40
C ARG A 28 -6.19 11.48 24.51
N ARG A 29 -5.35 10.70 25.18
CA ARG A 29 -3.92 11.01 25.33
C ARG A 29 -3.18 11.04 24.00
N TYR A 30 -3.51 10.15 23.08
CA TYR A 30 -2.94 10.10 21.74
C TYR A 30 -3.27 11.37 20.94
N ARG A 31 -4.54 11.81 20.96
CA ARG A 31 -4.95 13.07 20.34
C ARG A 31 -4.24 14.28 20.95
N THR A 32 -4.20 14.39 22.27
CA THR A 32 -3.47 15.47 22.97
C THR A 32 -2.00 15.47 22.59
N TYR A 33 -1.35 14.30 22.59
CA TYR A 33 0.05 14.14 22.23
C TYR A 33 0.33 14.64 20.81
N LYS A 34 -0.49 14.26 19.82
CA LYS A 34 -0.32 14.71 18.43
C LYS A 34 -0.39 16.24 18.32
N VAL A 35 -1.37 16.87 18.98
CA VAL A 35 -1.53 18.33 18.98
C VAL A 35 -0.34 19.03 19.66
N GLU A 36 0.06 18.58 20.84
CA GLU A 36 1.20 19.16 21.58
C GLU A 36 2.52 19.06 20.80
N LYS A 37 2.69 17.98 20.03
CA LYS A 37 3.89 17.72 19.22
C LYS A 37 3.81 18.22 17.79
N ASN A 38 2.71 18.88 17.40
CA ASN A 38 2.46 19.34 16.04
C ASN A 38 2.63 18.22 15.00
N LEU A 39 1.93 17.11 15.23
CA LEU A 39 1.96 15.92 14.39
C LEU A 39 0.57 15.64 13.85
N PHE A 40 0.52 15.23 12.58
CA PHE A 40 -0.64 14.57 11.99
C PHE A 40 -0.28 13.14 11.60
N ASP A 41 -1.22 12.24 11.81
CA ASP A 41 -1.26 10.95 11.12
C ASP A 41 -2.07 11.07 9.81
N TYR A 42 -2.22 9.96 9.09
CA TYR A 42 -2.94 9.96 7.81
C TYR A 42 -4.43 10.28 7.97
N ASP A 43 -5.06 9.87 9.07
CA ASP A 43 -6.49 10.08 9.30
C ASP A 43 -6.77 11.54 9.67
N ASP A 44 -5.85 12.20 10.41
CA ASP A 44 -5.95 13.62 10.75
C ASP A 44 -6.04 14.50 9.51
N LEU A 45 -5.32 14.17 8.42
CA LEU A 45 -5.37 14.95 7.17
C LEU A 45 -6.80 15.09 6.65
N LEU A 46 -7.59 14.02 6.76
CA LEU A 46 -8.98 13.99 6.33
C LEU A 46 -9.91 14.58 7.39
N LEU A 47 -9.68 14.24 8.67
CA LEU A 47 -10.53 14.71 9.77
C LEU A 47 -10.46 16.23 9.93
N GLU A 48 -9.26 16.79 9.95
CA GLU A 48 -9.02 18.22 10.12
C GLU A 48 -9.53 19.00 8.90
N LEU A 49 -9.38 18.46 7.68
CA LEU A 49 -9.97 19.07 6.48
C LEU A 49 -11.50 19.09 6.57
N ARG A 50 -12.12 17.97 6.94
CA ARG A 50 -13.58 17.89 7.11
C ARG A 50 -14.06 18.86 8.19
N ASP A 51 -13.38 18.90 9.33
CA ASP A 51 -13.73 19.75 10.47
C ASP A 51 -13.57 21.23 10.13
N LEU A 52 -12.51 21.60 9.40
CA LEU A 52 -12.32 22.95 8.88
C LEU A 52 -13.46 23.36 7.96
N LEU A 53 -13.80 22.52 6.97
CA LEU A 53 -14.90 22.78 6.04
C LEU A 53 -16.27 22.82 6.75
N ALA A 54 -16.42 22.10 7.86
CA ALA A 54 -17.64 22.11 8.65
C ALA A 54 -17.78 23.34 9.54
N ALA A 55 -16.69 23.77 10.18
CA ALA A 55 -16.68 24.89 11.12
C ALA A 55 -16.59 26.26 10.41
N ARG A 56 -15.95 26.32 9.24
CA ARG A 56 -15.64 27.57 8.52
C ARG A 56 -16.34 27.61 7.17
N ARG A 57 -17.58 28.08 7.18
CA ARG A 57 -18.41 28.23 5.98
C ARG A 57 -17.75 29.14 4.93
N ASP A 58 -17.07 30.20 5.36
CA ASP A 58 -16.32 31.10 4.48
C ASP A 58 -15.20 30.39 3.71
N VAL A 59 -14.51 29.45 4.36
CA VAL A 59 -13.48 28.62 3.72
C VAL A 59 -14.11 27.63 2.76
N ALA A 60 -15.19 26.95 3.16
CA ALA A 60 -15.88 25.98 2.32
C ALA A 60 -16.49 26.61 1.06
N GLU A 61 -17.13 27.78 1.18
CA GLU A 61 -17.72 28.50 0.04
C GLU A 61 -16.64 29.04 -0.91
N ARG A 62 -15.52 29.54 -0.37
CA ARG A 62 -14.37 29.95 -1.19
C ARG A 62 -13.80 28.77 -1.98
N LEU A 63 -13.50 27.66 -1.30
CA LEU A 63 -12.95 26.47 -1.95
C LEU A 63 -13.92 25.87 -2.97
N SER A 64 -15.21 25.81 -2.65
CA SER A 64 -16.24 25.34 -3.58
C SER A 64 -16.38 26.25 -4.80
N SER A 65 -16.20 27.57 -4.63
CA SER A 65 -16.24 28.51 -5.75
C SER A 65 -15.01 28.38 -6.67
N GLU A 66 -13.85 28.08 -6.09
CA GLU A 66 -12.61 27.79 -6.84
C GLU A 66 -12.68 26.43 -7.55
N LEU A 67 -13.18 25.40 -6.85
CA LEU A 67 -13.32 24.01 -7.32
C LEU A 67 -14.69 23.77 -7.98
N ARG A 68 -14.98 24.49 -9.06
CA ARG A 68 -16.29 24.49 -9.72
C ARG A 68 -16.83 23.12 -10.15
N PHE A 69 -15.96 22.13 -10.33
CA PHE A 69 -16.30 20.77 -10.70
C PHE A 69 -15.46 19.81 -9.87
N VAL A 70 -16.12 18.94 -9.11
CA VAL A 70 -15.46 17.92 -8.30
C VAL A 70 -15.65 16.57 -8.98
N MET A 71 -14.55 15.93 -9.34
CA MET A 71 -14.55 14.60 -9.96
C MET A 71 -13.88 13.62 -9.01
N VAL A 72 -14.55 12.50 -8.74
CA VAL A 72 -14.03 11.46 -7.84
C VAL A 72 -14.08 10.13 -8.56
N ASP A 73 -12.91 9.56 -8.82
CA ASP A 73 -12.78 8.20 -9.33
C ASP A 73 -12.75 7.19 -8.16
N GLU A 74 -13.00 5.92 -8.44
CA GLU A 74 -13.02 4.82 -7.45
C GLU A 74 -13.91 5.11 -6.22
N TYR A 75 -15.07 5.75 -6.43
CA TYR A 75 -15.93 6.25 -5.36
C TYR A 75 -16.46 5.15 -4.42
N GLN A 76 -16.52 3.90 -4.87
CA GLN A 76 -16.89 2.73 -4.06
C GLN A 76 -15.88 2.42 -2.94
N ASP A 77 -14.65 2.90 -3.05
CA ASP A 77 -13.60 2.73 -2.03
C ASP A 77 -13.55 3.89 -1.04
N THR A 78 -14.41 4.89 -1.22
CA THR A 78 -14.46 6.01 -0.30
C THR A 78 -15.05 5.58 1.03
N ASN A 79 -14.46 6.08 2.11
CA ASN A 79 -15.08 6.01 3.42
C ASN A 79 -16.05 7.17 3.61
N ARG A 80 -16.89 7.11 4.65
CA ARG A 80 -17.90 8.15 4.93
C ARG A 80 -17.28 9.54 5.14
N LEU A 81 -16.09 9.63 5.73
CA LEU A 81 -15.39 10.89 5.95
C LEU A 81 -15.02 11.55 4.62
N GLN A 82 -14.51 10.79 3.67
CA GLN A 82 -14.19 11.26 2.31
C GLN A 82 -15.45 11.71 1.56
N ALA A 83 -16.54 10.95 1.63
CA ALA A 83 -17.82 11.34 1.05
C ALA A 83 -18.34 12.68 1.62
N ASP A 84 -18.21 12.89 2.94
CA ASP A 84 -18.59 14.13 3.59
C ASP A 84 -17.70 15.32 3.18
N ILE A 85 -16.41 15.09 2.90
CA ILE A 85 -15.51 16.11 2.34
C ILE A 85 -15.97 16.52 0.94
N VAL A 86 -16.26 15.55 0.08
CA VAL A 86 -16.73 15.80 -1.31
C VAL A 86 -18.00 16.65 -1.32
N GLU A 87 -18.96 16.33 -0.47
CA GLU A 87 -20.21 17.10 -0.33
C GLU A 87 -19.94 18.55 0.08
N ARG A 88 -19.02 18.76 1.03
CA ARG A 88 -18.65 20.10 1.52
C ARG A 88 -17.86 20.92 0.50
N LEU A 89 -16.99 20.28 -0.28
CA LEU A 89 -16.26 20.93 -1.36
C LEU A 89 -17.16 21.38 -2.51
N ALA A 90 -18.38 20.83 -2.62
CA ALA A 90 -19.34 21.20 -3.65
C ALA A 90 -20.52 22.02 -3.12
N VAL A 91 -20.44 22.58 -1.91
CA VAL A 91 -21.56 23.25 -1.22
C VAL A 91 -22.15 24.41 -2.01
N ALA A 92 -21.37 25.11 -2.84
CA ALA A 92 -21.83 26.27 -3.62
C ALA A 92 -22.57 25.90 -4.92
N HIS A 93 -22.38 24.70 -5.49
CA HIS A 93 -22.90 24.35 -6.82
C HIS A 93 -23.44 22.93 -6.99
N ARG A 94 -23.00 21.93 -6.21
CA ARG A 94 -23.33 20.49 -6.38
C ARG A 94 -22.86 19.82 -7.68
N ASN A 95 -22.07 20.50 -8.50
CA ASN A 95 -21.33 19.89 -9.63
C ASN A 95 -20.32 18.82 -9.15
N VAL A 96 -20.81 17.61 -8.86
CA VAL A 96 -20.01 16.46 -8.49
C VAL A 96 -20.25 15.34 -9.51
N MET A 97 -19.16 14.77 -10.01
CA MET A 97 -19.17 13.55 -10.81
C MET A 97 -18.40 12.48 -10.05
N ALA A 98 -19.07 11.37 -9.73
CA ALA A 98 -18.43 10.20 -9.15
C ALA A 98 -18.43 9.06 -10.17
N VAL A 99 -17.31 8.35 -10.26
CA VAL A 99 -17.15 7.12 -11.03
C VAL A 99 -16.80 6.01 -10.05
N GLY A 100 -17.40 4.84 -10.22
CA GLY A 100 -17.11 3.71 -9.36
C GLY A 100 -17.80 2.43 -9.81
N ASP A 101 -17.33 1.33 -9.22
CA ASP A 101 -17.83 -0.02 -9.47
C ASP A 101 -17.94 -0.77 -8.15
N ASP A 102 -19.15 -1.03 -7.68
CA ASP A 102 -19.43 -1.74 -6.42
C ASP A 102 -18.77 -3.13 -6.39
N ALA A 103 -18.69 -3.82 -7.53
CA ALA A 103 -18.01 -5.11 -7.68
C ALA A 103 -16.48 -5.01 -7.49
N GLN A 104 -15.92 -3.80 -7.48
CA GLN A 104 -14.49 -3.53 -7.26
C GLN A 104 -14.23 -2.83 -5.92
N SER A 105 -15.18 -2.81 -4.97
CA SER A 105 -14.94 -2.31 -3.61
C SER A 105 -14.19 -3.35 -2.78
N ILE A 106 -12.89 -3.11 -2.54
CA ILE A 106 -11.95 -4.08 -1.93
C ILE A 106 -11.07 -3.47 -0.82
N TYR A 107 -11.51 -2.37 -0.22
CA TYR A 107 -10.81 -1.69 0.87
C TYR A 107 -11.69 -1.50 2.12
N SER A 108 -12.66 -2.39 2.37
CA SER A 108 -13.51 -2.27 3.59
C SER A 108 -12.68 -2.40 4.87
N PHE A 109 -11.58 -3.18 4.83
CA PHE A 109 -10.60 -3.24 5.93
C PHE A 109 -9.94 -1.88 6.24
N ARG A 110 -9.93 -0.93 5.30
CA ARG A 110 -9.49 0.47 5.51
C ARG A 110 -10.66 1.42 5.81
N GLY A 111 -11.86 0.89 5.99
CA GLY A 111 -13.07 1.64 6.28
C GLY A 111 -13.82 2.17 5.06
N ALA A 112 -13.51 1.69 3.85
CA ALA A 112 -14.33 1.96 2.66
C ALA A 112 -15.77 1.50 2.89
N ASP A 113 -16.73 2.25 2.33
CA ASP A 113 -18.14 1.93 2.45
C ASP A 113 -18.79 2.02 1.06
N PHE A 114 -19.00 0.87 0.41
CA PHE A 114 -19.63 0.81 -0.92
C PHE A 114 -21.05 1.42 -0.92
N ARG A 115 -21.70 1.55 0.24
CA ARG A 115 -22.99 2.27 0.33
C ARG A 115 -22.86 3.73 -0.09
N ASN A 116 -21.67 4.34 -0.03
CA ASN A 116 -21.46 5.68 -0.52
C ASN A 116 -21.83 5.81 -2.01
N ILE A 117 -21.43 4.86 -2.86
CA ILE A 117 -21.81 4.88 -4.27
C ILE A 117 -23.30 4.54 -4.44
N MET A 118 -23.83 3.60 -3.64
CA MET A 118 -25.25 3.23 -3.68
C MET A 118 -26.18 4.39 -3.32
N GLU A 119 -25.76 5.22 -2.37
CA GLU A 119 -26.54 6.34 -1.83
C GLU A 119 -26.21 7.67 -2.53
N PHE A 120 -25.47 7.65 -3.64
CA PHE A 120 -25.02 8.88 -4.31
C PHE A 120 -26.18 9.76 -4.75
N GLU A 121 -27.24 9.18 -5.34
CA GLU A 121 -28.45 9.91 -5.74
C GLU A 121 -29.18 10.55 -4.54
N ARG A 122 -29.08 9.94 -3.35
CA ARG A 122 -29.65 10.49 -2.12
C ARG A 122 -28.83 11.67 -1.61
N ARG A 123 -27.49 11.60 -1.69
CA ARG A 123 -26.57 12.68 -1.30
C ARG A 123 -26.61 13.86 -2.26
N PHE A 124 -26.76 13.60 -3.56
CA PHE A 124 -26.86 14.59 -4.62
C PHE A 124 -28.18 14.43 -5.38
N PRO A 125 -29.31 14.97 -4.85
CA PRO A 125 -30.61 14.88 -5.51
C PRO A 125 -30.57 15.47 -6.93
N GLY A 126 -31.05 14.70 -7.90
CA GLY A 126 -30.99 15.06 -9.32
C GLY A 126 -29.74 14.59 -10.06
N ALA A 127 -28.87 13.80 -9.41
CA ALA A 127 -27.75 13.15 -10.07
C ALA A 127 -28.24 12.26 -11.23
N ARG A 128 -27.54 12.34 -12.37
CA ARG A 128 -27.79 11.48 -13.52
C ARG A 128 -26.93 10.22 -13.40
N VAL A 129 -27.56 9.05 -13.30
CA VAL A 129 -26.86 7.77 -13.32
C VAL A 129 -26.64 7.33 -14.78
N ILE A 130 -25.39 6.98 -15.10
CA ILE A 130 -25.01 6.46 -16.42
C ILE A 130 -24.29 5.12 -16.19
N ALA A 131 -24.88 4.02 -16.66
CA ALA A 131 -24.28 2.70 -16.61
C ALA A 131 -23.40 2.47 -17.85
N LEU A 132 -22.14 2.08 -17.62
CA LEU A 132 -21.21 1.66 -18.67
C LEU A 132 -21.10 0.13 -18.64
N GLU A 133 -21.79 -0.55 -19.56
CA GLU A 133 -21.82 -2.02 -19.64
C GLU A 133 -20.84 -2.60 -20.66
N GLU A 134 -20.38 -1.75 -21.59
CA GLU A 134 -19.43 -2.14 -22.63
C GLU A 134 -18.00 -2.13 -22.09
N ASN A 135 -17.40 -3.31 -21.97
CA ASN A 135 -16.02 -3.49 -21.57
C ASN A 135 -15.11 -3.51 -22.81
N TYR A 136 -14.08 -2.67 -22.79
CA TYR A 136 -13.10 -2.54 -23.88
C TYR A 136 -11.78 -3.26 -23.62
N ARG A 137 -11.61 -3.87 -22.44
CA ARG A 137 -10.36 -4.46 -21.96
C ARG A 137 -10.26 -5.94 -22.27
N SER A 138 -11.24 -6.71 -21.77
CA SER A 138 -11.20 -8.16 -21.67
C SER A 138 -12.01 -8.83 -22.78
N THR A 139 -11.61 -10.04 -23.17
CA THR A 139 -12.38 -10.91 -24.07
C THR A 139 -13.64 -11.44 -23.39
N GLN A 140 -14.64 -11.85 -24.19
CA GLN A 140 -15.92 -12.34 -23.65
C GLN A 140 -15.76 -13.56 -22.73
N PRO A 141 -14.92 -14.57 -23.01
CA PRO A 141 -14.70 -15.69 -22.08
C PRO A 141 -14.19 -15.28 -20.69
N ILE A 142 -13.34 -14.25 -20.60
CA ILE A 142 -12.86 -13.71 -19.32
C ILE A 142 -14.01 -12.99 -18.58
N LEU A 143 -14.82 -12.21 -19.31
CA LEU A 143 -15.97 -11.52 -18.73
C LEU A 143 -17.06 -12.47 -18.28
N ASP A 144 -17.31 -13.57 -19.01
CA ASP A 144 -18.27 -14.58 -18.63
C ASP A 144 -17.88 -15.25 -17.30
N LEU A 145 -16.60 -15.56 -17.11
CA LEU A 145 -16.06 -16.02 -15.83
C LEU A 145 -16.24 -14.96 -14.73
N ALA A 146 -15.88 -13.70 -15.00
CA ALA A 146 -16.01 -12.61 -14.04
C ALA A 146 -17.48 -12.40 -13.60
N ASN A 147 -18.40 -12.39 -14.57
CA ASN A 147 -19.84 -12.27 -14.36
C ASN A 147 -20.37 -13.45 -13.52
N ALA A 148 -19.95 -14.68 -13.80
CA ALA A 148 -20.36 -15.86 -13.02
C ALA A 148 -19.85 -15.85 -11.57
N VAL A 149 -18.63 -15.32 -11.34
CA VAL A 149 -18.09 -15.16 -9.99
C VAL A 149 -18.89 -14.13 -9.19
N ILE A 150 -19.17 -12.97 -9.77
CA ILE A 150 -19.85 -11.86 -9.08
C ILE A 150 -21.37 -12.06 -8.97
N GLU A 151 -21.99 -12.87 -9.84
CA GLU A 151 -23.41 -13.22 -9.76
C GLU A 151 -23.77 -13.96 -8.45
N ARG A 152 -22.77 -14.65 -7.87
CA ARG A 152 -22.89 -15.31 -6.56
C ARG A 152 -22.76 -14.34 -5.38
N ALA A 153 -22.60 -13.03 -5.62
CA ALA A 153 -22.52 -12.02 -4.57
C ALA A 153 -23.90 -11.65 -4.01
N ALA A 154 -23.97 -11.42 -2.70
CA ALA A 154 -25.21 -11.12 -1.97
C ALA A 154 -25.77 -9.72 -2.30
N GLU A 155 -24.90 -8.73 -2.39
CA GLU A 155 -25.24 -7.33 -2.71
C GLU A 155 -24.49 -6.86 -3.95
N ARG A 156 -25.22 -6.45 -4.99
CA ARG A 156 -24.64 -5.95 -6.26
C ARG A 156 -25.55 -4.97 -7.00
N TYR A 157 -24.97 -4.05 -7.76
CA TYR A 157 -25.65 -3.45 -8.90
C TYR A 157 -25.80 -4.47 -10.03
N THR A 158 -26.99 -4.53 -10.62
CA THR A 158 -27.29 -5.47 -11.69
C THR A 158 -26.70 -4.96 -13.01
N LYS A 159 -25.42 -5.23 -13.26
CA LYS A 159 -24.80 -5.03 -14.57
C LYS A 159 -24.13 -6.31 -15.04
N VAL A 160 -24.26 -6.61 -16.32
CA VAL A 160 -23.58 -7.74 -16.97
C VAL A 160 -22.59 -7.14 -17.95
N LEU A 161 -21.29 -7.36 -17.71
CA LEU A 161 -20.26 -6.84 -18.60
C LEU A 161 -20.28 -7.58 -19.93
N ARG A 162 -20.27 -6.83 -21.03
CA ARG A 162 -20.22 -7.36 -22.40
C ARG A 162 -19.09 -6.68 -23.18
N THR A 163 -18.49 -7.39 -24.11
CA THR A 163 -17.42 -6.83 -24.98
C THR A 163 -17.71 -7.07 -26.45
N ARG A 164 -17.12 -6.24 -27.32
CA ARG A 164 -17.05 -6.53 -28.76
C ARG A 164 -15.93 -7.52 -29.11
N LEU A 165 -15.03 -7.80 -28.16
CA LEU A 165 -13.97 -8.80 -28.27
C LEU A 165 -14.53 -10.21 -27.99
N ALA A 166 -15.40 -10.68 -28.88
CA ALA A 166 -16.14 -11.93 -28.69
C ALA A 166 -15.24 -13.18 -28.70
N GLU A 167 -14.16 -13.15 -29.48
CA GLU A 167 -13.22 -14.27 -29.59
C GLU A 167 -12.07 -14.15 -28.58
N GLY A 168 -11.70 -15.28 -27.98
CA GLY A 168 -10.61 -15.38 -27.02
C GLY A 168 -10.47 -16.80 -26.49
N ALA A 169 -9.34 -17.09 -25.85
CA ALA A 169 -9.14 -18.36 -25.18
C ALA A 169 -10.01 -18.44 -23.91
N THR A 170 -10.60 -19.60 -23.65
CA THR A 170 -11.25 -19.88 -22.36
C THR A 170 -10.18 -19.83 -21.25
N PRO A 171 -10.46 -19.13 -20.12
CA PRO A 171 -9.58 -19.17 -18.96
C PRO A 171 -9.27 -20.61 -18.52
N LEU A 172 -8.04 -20.85 -18.04
CA LEU A 172 -7.62 -22.17 -17.59
C LEU A 172 -7.56 -22.27 -16.07
N LEU A 173 -8.09 -23.35 -15.51
CA LEU A 173 -7.87 -23.76 -14.12
C LEU A 173 -6.76 -24.80 -14.07
N VAL A 174 -5.59 -24.39 -13.60
CA VAL A 174 -4.39 -25.20 -13.57
C VAL A 174 -4.23 -25.83 -12.19
N GLN A 175 -4.40 -27.15 -12.15
CA GLN A 175 -4.18 -27.93 -10.95
C GLN A 175 -2.70 -28.38 -10.92
N ALA A 176 -1.95 -27.82 -9.97
CA ALA A 176 -0.54 -28.15 -9.76
C ALA A 176 -0.37 -29.13 -8.59
N GLU A 177 0.56 -30.09 -8.69
CA GLU A 177 0.79 -31.05 -7.61
C GLU A 177 1.29 -30.35 -6.34
N SER A 178 2.21 -29.40 -6.48
CA SER A 178 2.80 -28.64 -5.38
C SER A 178 3.00 -27.16 -5.71
N GLU A 179 3.38 -26.37 -4.71
CA GLU A 179 3.78 -24.96 -4.89
C GLU A 179 4.89 -24.82 -5.95
N SER A 180 5.91 -25.68 -5.90
CA SER A 180 7.01 -25.67 -6.86
C SER A 180 6.53 -25.97 -8.30
N PHE A 181 5.61 -26.93 -8.45
CA PHE A 181 5.01 -27.22 -9.77
C PHE A 181 4.20 -26.04 -10.31
N GLN A 182 3.45 -25.34 -9.43
CA GLN A 182 2.72 -24.14 -9.81
C GLN A 182 3.68 -23.07 -10.34
N SER A 183 4.76 -22.79 -9.61
CA SER A 183 5.76 -21.78 -10.00
C SER A 183 6.49 -22.15 -11.29
N ARG A 184 6.88 -23.42 -11.45
CA ARG A 184 7.50 -23.93 -12.69
C ARG A 184 6.58 -23.78 -13.90
N PHE A 185 5.31 -24.16 -13.76
CA PHE A 185 4.31 -23.95 -14.82
C PHE A 185 4.19 -22.47 -15.20
N VAL A 186 4.06 -21.58 -14.21
CA VAL A 186 3.96 -20.13 -14.46
C VAL A 186 5.21 -19.64 -15.20
N CYS A 187 6.39 -20.02 -14.73
CA CYS A 187 7.67 -19.66 -15.37
C CYS A 187 7.78 -20.17 -16.81
N GLN A 188 7.47 -21.45 -17.04
CA GLN A 188 7.49 -22.05 -18.37
C GLN A 188 6.49 -21.38 -19.31
N ARG A 189 5.25 -21.14 -18.85
CA ARG A 189 4.24 -20.48 -19.68
C ARG A 189 4.59 -19.03 -19.99
N ILE A 190 5.27 -18.32 -19.09
CA ILE A 190 5.80 -16.98 -19.37
C ILE A 190 6.85 -17.01 -20.48
N LEU A 191 7.75 -18.00 -20.46
CA LEU A 191 8.75 -18.19 -21.52
C LEU A 191 8.08 -18.49 -22.86
N GLU A 192 7.09 -19.39 -22.89
CA GLU A 192 6.31 -19.68 -24.10
C GLU A 192 5.59 -18.44 -24.63
N LEU A 193 4.96 -17.64 -23.76
CA LEU A 193 4.30 -16.39 -24.16
C LEU A 193 5.28 -15.35 -24.72
N ARG A 194 6.50 -15.31 -24.17
CA ARG A 194 7.57 -14.46 -24.68
C ARG A 194 7.99 -14.89 -26.09
N GLU A 195 8.11 -16.21 -26.33
CA GLU A 195 8.36 -16.77 -27.67
C GLU A 195 7.21 -16.52 -28.65
N GLU A 196 5.96 -16.53 -28.15
CA GLU A 196 4.75 -16.14 -28.89
C GLU A 196 4.70 -14.61 -29.15
N GLY A 197 5.62 -13.82 -28.60
CA GLY A 197 5.77 -12.38 -28.85
C GLY A 197 5.03 -11.46 -27.87
N VAL A 198 4.60 -11.96 -26.70
CA VAL A 198 4.00 -11.15 -25.64
C VAL A 198 5.11 -10.49 -24.80
N PRO A 199 5.22 -9.15 -24.74
CA PRO A 199 6.22 -8.46 -23.92
C PRO A 199 6.05 -8.78 -22.43
N LEU A 200 7.16 -8.85 -21.68
CA LEU A 200 7.13 -9.19 -20.26
C LEU A 200 6.32 -8.18 -19.43
N GLU A 201 6.36 -6.89 -19.79
CA GLU A 201 5.57 -5.84 -19.14
C GLU A 201 4.05 -5.98 -19.30
N GLU A 202 3.60 -6.73 -20.31
CA GLU A 202 2.19 -7.07 -20.55
C GLU A 202 1.78 -8.40 -19.88
N ILE A 203 2.63 -8.93 -18.99
CA ILE A 203 2.35 -10.13 -18.20
C ILE A 203 2.38 -9.78 -16.70
N ALA A 204 1.39 -10.27 -15.96
CA ALA A 204 1.36 -10.16 -14.50
C ALA A 204 1.01 -11.47 -13.80
N VAL A 205 1.60 -11.64 -12.61
CA VAL A 205 1.22 -12.70 -11.67
C VAL A 205 0.64 -12.05 -10.42
N LEU A 206 -0.63 -12.36 -10.15
CA LEU A 206 -1.43 -11.82 -9.07
C LEU A 206 -1.62 -12.87 -7.97
N PHE A 207 -1.51 -12.42 -6.72
CA PHE A 207 -1.66 -13.26 -5.53
C PHE A 207 -2.37 -12.52 -4.40
N ARG A 208 -3.01 -13.28 -3.49
CA ARG A 208 -3.72 -12.71 -2.35
C ARG A 208 -2.79 -12.05 -1.31
N SER A 209 -1.64 -12.67 -1.04
CA SER A 209 -0.70 -12.24 -0.01
C SER A 209 0.73 -12.27 -0.56
N SER A 210 1.56 -11.32 -0.16
CA SER A 210 2.91 -11.13 -0.72
C SER A 210 3.89 -12.29 -0.51
N TYR A 211 3.59 -13.20 0.43
CA TYR A 211 4.39 -14.40 0.67
C TYR A 211 4.06 -15.54 -0.30
N HIS A 212 2.90 -15.51 -0.98
CA HIS A 212 2.52 -16.52 -1.99
C HIS A 212 3.43 -16.48 -3.23
N SER A 213 4.20 -15.41 -3.43
CA SER A 213 5.10 -15.25 -4.57
C SER A 213 6.53 -15.73 -4.31
N PHE A 214 6.89 -16.14 -3.09
CA PHE A 214 8.28 -16.40 -2.73
C PHE A 214 8.92 -17.52 -3.55
N ASP A 215 8.24 -18.66 -3.70
CA ASP A 215 8.75 -19.76 -4.53
C ASP A 215 8.87 -19.35 -6.01
N LEU A 216 7.87 -18.62 -6.52
CA LEU A 216 7.88 -18.08 -7.88
C LEU A 216 9.03 -17.09 -8.12
N GLU A 217 9.33 -16.21 -7.15
CA GLU A 217 10.45 -15.27 -7.25
C GLU A 217 11.80 -16.02 -7.44
N LEU A 218 11.96 -17.15 -6.76
CA LEU A 218 13.15 -18.00 -6.92
C LEU A 218 13.19 -18.68 -8.29
N GLU A 219 12.06 -19.22 -8.77
CA GLU A 219 11.97 -19.85 -10.09
C GLU A 219 12.20 -18.84 -11.23
N LEU A 220 11.62 -17.65 -11.17
CA LEU A 220 11.86 -16.58 -12.14
C LEU A 220 13.32 -16.14 -12.15
N ALA A 221 13.94 -16.01 -10.97
CA ALA A 221 15.37 -15.68 -10.88
C ALA A 221 16.27 -16.78 -11.46
N ARG A 222 15.91 -18.07 -11.29
CA ARG A 222 16.62 -19.20 -11.90
C ARG A 222 16.52 -19.19 -13.42
N ALA A 223 15.40 -18.75 -13.96
CA ALA A 223 15.15 -18.63 -15.39
C ALA A 223 15.63 -17.29 -16.00
N ASP A 224 16.30 -16.44 -15.21
CA ASP A 224 16.77 -15.10 -15.61
C ASP A 224 15.64 -14.21 -16.18
N LEU A 225 14.43 -14.34 -15.63
CA LEU A 225 13.27 -13.54 -16.00
C LEU A 225 13.20 -12.26 -15.14
N PRO A 226 13.32 -11.06 -15.72
CA PRO A 226 13.27 -9.83 -14.96
C PRO A 226 11.84 -9.52 -14.50
N PHE A 227 11.68 -9.20 -13.21
CA PHE A 227 10.38 -8.86 -12.64
C PHE A 227 10.45 -7.66 -11.67
N VAL A 228 9.29 -7.05 -11.42
CA VAL A 228 9.08 -6.02 -10.39
C VAL A 228 7.97 -6.47 -9.46
N LYS A 229 8.21 -6.38 -8.15
CA LYS A 229 7.24 -6.72 -7.11
C LYS A 229 6.50 -5.49 -6.60
N ARG A 230 5.18 -5.43 -6.81
CA ARG A 230 4.27 -4.42 -6.28
C ARG A 230 3.57 -4.94 -5.03
N GLY A 231 3.49 -4.10 -3.99
CA GLY A 231 2.89 -4.47 -2.69
C GLY A 231 3.83 -5.23 -1.74
N GLY A 232 5.16 -5.13 -1.93
CA GLY A 232 6.19 -5.58 -0.99
C GLY A 232 6.62 -4.50 0.02
N PHE A 233 7.62 -4.81 0.86
CA PHE A 233 8.21 -3.86 1.82
C PHE A 233 8.68 -2.60 1.07
N LYS A 234 8.18 -1.42 1.46
CA LYS A 234 8.47 -0.18 0.71
C LYS A 234 9.89 0.28 0.99
N PHE A 235 10.58 0.81 -0.02
CA PHE A 235 11.96 1.33 0.10
C PHE A 235 12.13 2.34 1.25
N VAL A 236 11.16 3.23 1.47
CA VAL A 236 11.14 4.16 2.61
C VAL A 236 10.95 3.50 3.97
N GLU A 237 10.49 2.25 4.02
CA GLU A 237 10.29 1.53 5.27
C GLU A 237 11.58 0.90 5.80
N SER A 238 12.61 0.83 4.96
CA SER A 238 13.93 0.34 5.32
C SER A 238 14.53 1.18 6.45
N ALA A 239 15.27 0.52 7.35
CA ALA A 239 15.78 1.18 8.55
C ALA A 239 16.71 2.36 8.22
N HIS A 240 17.58 2.20 7.23
CA HIS A 240 18.56 3.22 6.85
C HIS A 240 17.91 4.43 6.18
N VAL A 241 16.87 4.24 5.35
CA VAL A 241 16.10 5.37 4.80
C VAL A 241 15.32 6.09 5.90
N LYS A 242 14.65 5.37 6.81
CA LYS A 242 13.97 5.98 7.97
C LYS A 242 14.92 6.76 8.87
N ASP A 243 16.14 6.28 9.07
CA ASP A 243 17.17 6.99 9.85
C ASP A 243 17.54 8.31 9.18
N LEU A 244 17.86 8.29 7.88
CA LEU A 244 18.23 9.51 7.16
C LEU A 244 17.06 10.52 7.11
N VAL A 245 15.85 10.06 6.80
CA VAL A 245 14.65 10.91 6.77
C VAL A 245 14.35 11.51 8.13
N ALA A 246 14.57 10.78 9.23
CA ALA A 246 14.35 11.30 10.58
C ALA A 246 15.24 12.51 10.91
N HIS A 247 16.47 12.59 10.38
CA HIS A 247 17.34 13.77 10.56
C HIS A 247 16.73 15.02 9.94
N LEU A 248 16.11 14.91 8.77
CA LEU A 248 15.42 16.03 8.13
C LEU A 248 14.09 16.36 8.83
N ARG A 249 13.35 15.34 9.29
CA ARG A 249 12.10 15.54 10.04
C ARG A 249 12.32 16.36 11.31
N VAL A 250 13.39 16.11 12.08
CA VAL A 250 13.69 16.90 13.28
C VAL A 250 14.22 18.30 12.96
N ALA A 251 14.87 18.49 11.81
CA ALA A 251 15.29 19.80 11.34
C ALA A 251 14.08 20.69 10.95
N VAL A 252 13.09 20.09 10.29
CA VAL A 252 11.85 20.77 9.85
C VAL A 252 10.85 20.94 10.99
N ASN A 253 10.60 19.88 11.77
CA ASN A 253 9.72 19.90 12.93
C ASN A 253 10.51 19.50 14.19
N PRO A 254 11.08 20.48 14.91
CA PRO A 254 11.85 20.20 16.12
C PRO A 254 11.02 19.63 17.28
N ARG A 255 9.68 19.59 17.17
CA ARG A 255 8.79 18.95 18.14
C ARG A 255 8.51 17.47 17.86
N ASP A 256 8.96 16.92 16.72
CA ASP A 256 8.78 15.52 16.35
C ASP A 256 9.62 14.60 17.27
N THR A 257 9.02 14.23 18.39
CA THR A 257 9.66 13.42 19.43
C THR A 257 9.97 12.00 18.94
N VAL A 258 9.19 11.47 17.99
CA VAL A 258 9.39 10.11 17.44
C VAL A 258 10.65 10.09 16.58
N SER A 259 10.80 11.06 15.68
CA SER A 259 12.01 11.20 14.86
C SER A 259 13.23 11.52 15.72
N TRP A 260 13.08 12.35 16.76
CA TRP A 260 14.16 12.61 17.71
C TRP A 260 14.61 11.37 18.46
N LEU A 261 13.70 10.56 19.00
CA LEU A 261 14.05 9.29 19.65
C LEU A 261 14.84 8.40 18.71
N ARG A 262 14.42 8.30 17.45
CA ARG A 262 15.13 7.52 16.43
C ARG A 262 16.55 8.04 16.22
N VAL A 263 16.71 9.34 15.97
CA VAL A 263 18.03 9.96 15.71
C VAL A 263 18.94 9.86 16.93
N LEU A 264 18.44 10.13 18.13
CA LEU A 264 19.25 10.12 19.35
C LEU A 264 19.74 8.71 19.71
N LEU A 265 18.93 7.67 19.50
CA LEU A 265 19.31 6.28 19.77
C LEU A 265 20.36 5.73 18.80
N LEU A 266 20.61 6.40 17.67
CA LEU A 266 21.69 6.05 16.76
C LEU A 266 23.06 6.49 17.30
N LEU A 267 23.10 7.53 18.15
CA LEU A 267 24.33 8.12 18.65
C LEU A 267 24.99 7.20 19.68
N GLU A 268 26.28 6.96 19.50
CA GLU A 268 27.05 6.17 20.43
C GLU A 268 27.06 6.82 21.82
N GLY A 269 26.84 6.02 22.87
CA GLY A 269 26.72 6.52 24.23
C GLY A 269 25.37 7.14 24.59
N VAL A 270 24.36 7.11 23.70
CA VAL A 270 23.00 7.59 23.99
C VAL A 270 22.01 6.42 24.05
N GLY A 271 21.74 5.94 25.27
CA GLY A 271 20.66 4.98 25.52
C GLY A 271 19.30 5.64 25.77
N PRO A 272 18.21 4.85 25.93
CA PRO A 272 16.84 5.36 26.08
C PRO A 272 16.67 6.40 27.18
N LYS A 273 17.34 6.22 28.33
CA LYS A 273 17.31 7.18 29.44
C LYS A 273 17.92 8.53 29.03
N ARG A 274 19.10 8.51 28.40
CA ARG A 274 19.79 9.75 27.97
C ARG A 274 19.02 10.44 26.85
N ALA A 275 18.46 9.68 25.91
CA ALA A 275 17.57 10.22 24.87
C ALA A 275 16.35 10.92 25.48
N GLY A 276 15.73 10.33 26.51
CA GLY A 276 14.63 10.96 27.27
C GLY A 276 15.04 12.29 27.91
N GLU A 277 16.18 12.33 28.60
CA GLU A 277 16.69 13.59 29.19
C GLU A 277 16.98 14.67 28.14
N MET A 278 17.53 14.28 26.98
CA MET A 278 17.79 15.19 25.87
C MET A 278 16.49 15.74 25.27
N LEU A 279 15.47 14.89 25.11
CA LEU A 279 14.15 15.28 24.63
C LEU A 279 13.44 16.24 25.56
N GLU A 280 13.51 16.02 26.87
CA GLU A 280 12.98 16.96 27.86
C GLU A 280 13.67 18.32 27.75
N ALA A 281 15.00 18.34 27.56
CA ALA A 281 15.75 19.58 27.38
C ALA A 281 15.34 20.32 26.10
N ILE A 282 15.21 19.60 24.98
CA ILE A 282 14.75 20.15 23.68
C ILE A 282 13.32 20.70 23.82
N ALA A 283 12.42 19.96 24.47
CA ALA A 283 11.05 20.38 24.70
C ALA A 283 10.98 21.64 25.60
N ALA A 284 11.80 21.72 26.64
CA ALA A 284 11.91 22.89 27.50
C ALA A 284 12.44 24.13 26.76
N ALA A 285 13.25 23.94 25.71
CA ALA A 285 13.70 25.00 24.80
C ALA A 285 12.69 25.29 23.68
N GLY A 286 11.42 24.88 23.82
CA GLY A 286 10.37 25.12 22.82
C GLY A 286 10.49 24.28 21.55
N GLY A 287 11.36 23.26 21.55
CA GLY A 287 11.73 22.44 20.40
C GLY A 287 13.11 22.75 19.84
N ASP A 288 13.75 23.87 20.21
CA ASP A 288 15.07 24.22 19.66
C ASP A 288 16.13 23.15 20.04
N PRO A 289 16.92 22.61 19.08
CA PRO A 289 18.06 21.75 19.37
C PRO A 289 19.24 22.44 20.07
N ALA A 290 19.15 23.74 20.39
CA ALA A 290 20.16 24.48 21.14
C ALA A 290 20.68 23.79 22.43
N PRO A 291 19.86 23.06 23.22
CA PRO A 291 20.35 22.31 24.37
C PRO A 291 21.39 21.23 24.00
N LEU A 292 21.32 20.65 22.80
CA LEU A 292 22.34 19.72 22.31
C LEU A 292 23.67 20.43 22.06
N ARG A 293 23.64 21.68 21.56
CA ARG A 293 24.83 22.52 21.37
C ARG A 293 25.45 22.90 22.72
N ALA A 294 24.62 23.27 23.70
CA ALA A 294 25.07 23.70 25.02
C ALA A 294 25.59 22.56 25.90
N ALA A 295 25.06 21.35 25.74
CA ALA A 295 25.39 20.22 26.61
C ALA A 295 26.64 19.43 26.22
N ALA A 296 27.36 19.85 25.17
CA ALA A 296 28.65 19.27 24.81
C ALA A 296 29.71 19.44 25.92
N GLY A 297 29.55 20.37 26.86
CA GLY A 297 30.48 20.55 28.00
C GLY A 297 30.07 19.87 29.32
N GLY A 298 28.86 19.30 29.41
CA GLY A 298 28.18 19.01 30.68
C GLY A 298 27.72 17.55 30.86
N ARG A 299 26.41 17.37 31.12
CA ARG A 299 25.75 16.13 31.57
C ARG A 299 25.94 14.90 30.66
N TRP A 300 26.35 15.08 29.40
CA TRP A 300 26.43 14.01 28.39
C TRP A 300 27.84 13.79 27.83
N LYS A 301 28.88 13.88 28.67
CA LYS A 301 30.30 13.74 28.25
C LYS A 301 30.59 12.51 27.38
N GLY A 302 29.94 11.37 27.66
CA GLY A 302 30.15 10.11 26.94
C GLY A 302 29.58 10.03 25.52
N ALA A 303 28.80 11.04 25.09
CA ALA A 303 28.27 11.15 23.72
C ALA A 303 28.58 12.52 23.10
N ARG A 304 29.57 13.23 23.66
CA ARG A 304 29.85 14.64 23.35
C ARG A 304 30.10 14.88 21.86
N GLU A 305 30.93 14.05 21.25
CA GLU A 305 31.33 14.21 19.86
C GLU A 305 30.12 13.99 18.94
N GLU A 306 29.41 12.87 19.10
CA GLU A 306 28.24 12.51 18.31
C GLU A 306 27.12 13.56 18.42
N VAL A 307 26.79 13.97 19.64
CA VAL A 307 25.79 15.02 19.91
C VAL A 307 26.23 16.36 19.31
N GLY A 308 27.52 16.69 19.39
CA GLY A 308 28.07 17.90 18.79
C GLY A 308 27.95 17.90 17.27
N ARG A 309 28.26 16.78 16.62
CA ARG A 309 28.11 16.62 15.15
C ARG A 309 26.66 16.75 14.72
N LEU A 310 25.74 16.11 15.43
CA LEU A 310 24.30 16.23 15.15
C LEU A 310 23.82 17.68 15.33
N ALA A 311 24.22 18.33 16.43
CA ALA A 311 23.81 19.70 16.71
C ALA A 311 24.36 20.71 15.68
N ALA A 312 25.55 20.45 15.12
CA ALA A 312 26.14 21.22 14.04
C ALA A 312 25.40 21.00 12.71
N LEU A 313 25.05 19.75 12.37
CA LEU A 313 24.24 19.43 11.19
C LEU A 313 22.90 20.19 11.24
N LEU A 314 22.17 20.08 12.36
CA LEU A 314 20.87 20.76 12.50
C LEU A 314 21.00 22.28 12.47
N ALA A 315 22.11 22.83 12.97
CA ALA A 315 22.40 24.26 12.84
C ALA A 315 22.57 24.70 11.39
N ALA A 316 23.36 23.94 10.62
CA ALA A 316 23.61 24.23 9.21
C ALA A 316 22.32 24.13 8.39
N LEU A 317 21.52 23.08 8.60
CA LEU A 317 20.24 22.90 7.92
C LEU A 317 19.25 24.04 8.22
N ALA A 318 19.13 24.45 9.48
CA ALA A 318 18.24 25.53 9.88
C ALA A 318 18.70 26.91 9.36
N ALA A 319 20.01 27.16 9.33
CA ALA A 319 20.57 28.44 8.92
C ALA A 319 20.57 28.64 7.41
N GLU A 320 20.91 27.61 6.63
CA GLU A 320 21.10 27.72 5.19
C GLU A 320 19.86 27.32 4.38
N GLN A 321 18.92 26.55 4.96
CA GLN A 321 17.74 25.99 4.30
C GLN A 321 18.06 25.47 2.88
N PRO A 322 19.05 24.56 2.76
CA PRO A 322 19.51 24.10 1.45
C PRO A 322 18.40 23.35 0.71
N PRO A 323 18.48 23.24 -0.63
CA PRO A 323 17.56 22.42 -1.39
C PRO A 323 17.59 20.95 -0.91
N PRO A 324 16.51 20.18 -1.11
CA PRO A 324 16.34 18.86 -0.49
C PRO A 324 17.49 17.88 -0.76
N GLN A 325 18.01 17.89 -1.98
CA GLN A 325 19.18 17.08 -2.34
C GLN A 325 20.39 17.40 -1.46
N ALA A 326 20.77 18.68 -1.37
CA ALA A 326 21.91 19.11 -0.56
C ALA A 326 21.66 18.91 0.96
N ALA A 327 20.41 19.03 1.42
CA ALA A 327 20.04 18.70 2.79
C ALA A 327 20.27 17.22 3.11
N LEU A 328 19.84 16.31 2.21
CA LEU A 328 20.07 14.87 2.34
C LEU A 328 21.54 14.51 2.23
N GLU A 329 22.31 15.12 1.33
CA GLU A 329 23.76 14.88 1.20
C GLU A 329 24.48 15.21 2.52
N ARG A 330 24.16 16.36 3.14
CA ARG A 330 24.71 16.75 4.45
C ARG A 330 24.31 15.78 5.55
N ALA A 331 23.05 15.35 5.58
CA ALA A 331 22.59 14.36 6.55
C ALA A 331 23.24 12.97 6.31
N MET A 332 23.48 12.61 5.05
CA MET A 332 24.14 11.36 4.66
C MET A 332 25.60 11.35 5.12
N VAL A 333 26.34 12.46 4.96
CA VAL A 333 27.71 12.60 5.49
C VAL A 333 27.76 12.40 7.01
N HIS A 334 26.76 12.90 7.74
CA HIS A 334 26.67 12.68 9.19
C HIS A 334 26.32 11.21 9.53
N TYR A 335 25.43 10.59 8.76
CA TYR A 335 24.92 9.25 9.03
C TYR A 335 25.83 8.11 8.53
N GLU A 336 26.68 8.34 7.53
CA GLU A 336 27.53 7.30 6.92
C GLU A 336 28.43 6.56 7.94
N PRO A 337 29.13 7.24 8.88
CA PRO A 337 29.91 6.54 9.91
C PRO A 337 29.03 5.67 10.84
N ILE A 338 27.82 6.14 11.14
CA ILE A 338 26.84 5.41 11.96
C ILE A 338 26.36 4.17 11.20
N LEU A 339 26.04 4.31 9.91
CA LEU A 339 25.58 3.23 9.04
C LEU A 339 26.62 2.10 8.94
N LYS A 340 27.90 2.45 8.72
CA LYS A 340 29.02 1.49 8.69
C LYS A 340 29.15 0.71 10.00
N ARG A 341 28.94 1.38 11.15
CA ARG A 341 29.02 0.75 12.47
C ARG A 341 27.84 -0.18 12.76
N VAL A 342 26.62 0.23 12.42
CA VAL A 342 25.39 -0.52 12.73
C VAL A 342 25.15 -1.66 11.74
N HIS A 343 25.59 -1.51 10.48
CA HIS A 343 25.36 -2.46 9.40
C HIS A 343 26.64 -2.70 8.56
N PRO A 344 27.72 -3.28 9.12
CA PRO A 344 28.99 -3.41 8.42
C PRO A 344 28.91 -4.27 7.15
N ASP A 345 28.18 -5.39 7.19
CA ASP A 345 28.09 -6.35 6.08
C ASP A 345 27.13 -5.89 4.95
N ASP A 346 26.14 -5.07 5.29
CA ASP A 346 25.08 -4.59 4.37
C ASP A 346 25.29 -3.12 3.95
N TYR A 347 26.35 -2.48 4.46
CA TYR A 347 26.66 -1.07 4.20
C TYR A 347 26.72 -0.72 2.71
N PRO A 348 27.44 -1.47 1.84
CA PRO A 348 27.58 -1.08 0.43
C PRO A 348 26.23 -1.03 -0.31
N ARG A 349 25.30 -1.93 0.04
CA ARG A 349 23.95 -1.94 -0.54
C ARG A 349 23.13 -0.76 -0.02
N ARG A 350 23.13 -0.54 1.30
CA ARG A 350 22.38 0.56 1.94
C ARG A 350 22.88 1.94 1.52
N ALA A 351 24.18 2.09 1.28
CA ALA A 351 24.74 3.34 0.76
C ALA A 351 24.15 3.68 -0.62
N LYS A 352 24.06 2.71 -1.54
CA LYS A 352 23.41 2.89 -2.84
C LYS A 352 21.94 3.27 -2.72
N ASP A 353 21.22 2.66 -1.77
CA ASP A 353 19.84 3.02 -1.47
C ASP A 353 19.73 4.50 -1.03
N LEU A 354 20.65 5.00 -0.18
CA LEU A 354 20.67 6.41 0.22
C LEU A 354 21.07 7.36 -0.92
N GLU A 355 22.05 6.99 -1.75
CA GLU A 355 22.43 7.75 -2.95
C GLU A 355 21.26 7.89 -3.93
N HIS A 356 20.45 6.84 -4.06
CA HIS A 356 19.22 6.90 -4.85
C HIS A 356 18.20 7.87 -4.24
N LEU A 357 18.01 7.84 -2.92
CA LEU A 357 17.13 8.79 -2.23
C LEU A 357 17.56 10.25 -2.46
N VAL A 358 18.87 10.52 -2.42
CA VAL A 358 19.45 11.83 -2.74
C VAL A 358 19.12 12.24 -4.17
N THR A 359 19.26 11.31 -5.12
CA THR A 359 18.94 11.56 -6.54
C THR A 359 17.45 11.88 -6.73
N LEU A 360 16.56 11.13 -6.08
CA LEU A 360 15.13 11.38 -6.09
C LEU A 360 14.77 12.74 -5.48
N ALA A 361 15.56 13.24 -4.53
CA ALA A 361 15.30 14.51 -3.87
C ALA A 361 15.57 15.73 -4.77
N ALA A 362 16.34 15.58 -5.85
CA ALA A 362 16.70 16.67 -6.76
C ALA A 362 15.49 17.32 -7.45
N ARG A 363 14.36 16.62 -7.56
CA ARG A 363 13.13 17.14 -8.18
C ARG A 363 12.34 18.09 -7.28
N TYR A 364 12.64 18.14 -5.98
CA TYR A 364 11.89 18.93 -5.02
C TYR A 364 12.54 20.28 -4.74
N ARG A 365 11.72 21.27 -4.43
CA ARG A 365 12.16 22.65 -4.13
C ARG A 365 12.32 22.93 -2.64
N SER A 366 11.64 22.17 -1.78
CA SER A 366 11.65 22.33 -0.32
C SER A 366 11.67 20.97 0.37
N VAL A 367 12.30 20.93 1.56
CA VAL A 367 12.42 19.69 2.34
C VAL A 367 11.05 19.29 2.87
N GLU A 368 10.21 20.26 3.22
CA GLU A 368 8.84 20.08 3.67
C GLU A 368 7.99 19.35 2.63
N THR A 369 8.01 19.81 1.37
CA THR A 369 7.24 19.17 0.29
C THR A 369 7.79 17.78 0.00
N MET A 370 9.11 17.60 -0.02
CA MET A 370 9.70 16.27 -0.19
C MET A 370 9.27 15.30 0.92
N LEU A 371 9.32 15.72 2.19
CA LEU A 371 8.92 14.89 3.33
C LEU A 371 7.43 14.57 3.31
N ALA A 372 6.58 15.53 2.93
CA ALA A 372 5.15 15.31 2.76
C ALA A 372 4.88 14.29 1.64
N ASP A 373 5.52 14.46 0.49
CA ASP A 373 5.35 13.56 -0.65
C ASP A 373 5.90 12.17 -0.35
N PHE A 374 7.03 12.03 0.33
CA PHE A 374 7.55 10.72 0.76
C PHE A 374 6.63 10.03 1.78
N ALA A 375 5.91 10.78 2.60
CA ALA A 375 4.94 10.22 3.52
C ALA A 375 3.67 9.74 2.79
N LEU A 376 3.19 10.48 1.79
CA LEU A 376 1.97 10.15 1.04
C LEU A 376 2.22 9.10 -0.05
N GLU A 377 3.26 9.31 -0.85
CA GLU A 377 3.69 8.49 -1.97
C GLU A 377 5.16 8.08 -1.80
N PRO A 378 5.43 7.05 -1.00
CA PRO A 378 6.76 6.48 -0.89
C PRO A 378 7.35 6.12 -2.25
N PRO A 379 8.59 6.53 -2.58
CA PRO A 379 9.28 5.99 -3.73
C PRO A 379 9.32 4.46 -3.66
N SER A 380 8.91 3.80 -4.72
CA SER A 380 8.73 2.35 -4.80
C SER A 380 10.02 1.58 -5.11
N ASP A 381 11.06 2.29 -5.56
CA ASP A 381 12.19 1.65 -6.22
C ASP A 381 13.38 1.60 -5.26
N ALA A 382 13.61 0.41 -4.68
CA ALA A 382 14.91 0.10 -4.11
C ALA A 382 15.86 -0.28 -5.25
N VAL A 383 17.10 0.20 -5.21
CA VAL A 383 18.16 -0.16 -6.18
C VAL A 383 18.59 -1.64 -6.07
N GLY A 384 18.00 -2.39 -5.14
CA GLY A 384 18.34 -3.77 -4.80
C GLY A 384 17.54 -4.89 -5.49
N GLY A 385 16.79 -4.62 -6.56
CA GLY A 385 16.22 -5.64 -7.44
C GLY A 385 16.73 -5.43 -8.85
N THR A 386 17.80 -6.15 -9.22
CA THR A 386 18.45 -6.19 -10.54
C THR A 386 18.09 -4.98 -11.42
N LEU A 387 18.89 -3.92 -11.33
CA LEU A 387 19.16 -3.08 -12.49
C LEU A 387 19.95 -3.93 -13.50
N ALA A 388 19.34 -5.01 -14.00
CA ALA A 388 19.55 -5.36 -15.38
C ALA A 388 19.04 -4.14 -16.14
N GLU A 389 19.94 -3.54 -16.91
CA GLU A 389 19.66 -2.52 -17.92
C GLU A 389 18.29 -2.80 -18.53
N ALA A 390 17.49 -1.75 -18.74
CA ALA A 390 16.17 -1.87 -19.34
C ALA A 390 16.26 -2.81 -20.56
N ALA A 391 15.86 -4.06 -20.39
CA ALA A 391 15.73 -4.98 -21.50
C ALA A 391 14.68 -4.36 -22.41
N ASP A 392 14.90 -4.40 -23.72
CA ASP A 392 13.95 -3.87 -24.73
C ASP A 392 12.51 -4.39 -24.54
N GLU A 393 12.31 -5.47 -23.77
CA GLU A 393 11.05 -6.17 -23.53
C GLU A 393 10.36 -5.86 -22.17
N GLY A 394 10.92 -4.94 -21.36
CA GLY A 394 10.35 -4.55 -20.07
C GLY A 394 10.54 -5.58 -18.94
N ARG A 395 9.68 -5.54 -17.91
CA ARG A 395 9.75 -6.42 -16.73
C ARG A 395 8.38 -7.00 -16.37
N LEU A 396 8.33 -8.28 -16.00
CA LEU A 396 7.13 -8.95 -15.48
C LEU A 396 6.63 -8.27 -14.20
N THR A 397 5.32 -8.16 -14.02
CA THR A 397 4.76 -7.66 -12.75
C THR A 397 4.35 -8.79 -11.80
N LEU A 398 4.91 -8.82 -10.59
CA LEU A 398 4.39 -9.59 -9.46
C LEU A 398 3.61 -8.66 -8.54
N SER A 399 2.33 -8.93 -8.24
CA SER A 399 1.54 -8.01 -7.43
C SER A 399 0.52 -8.71 -6.54
N THR A 400 0.32 -8.14 -5.35
CA THR A 400 -0.93 -8.43 -4.62
C THR A 400 -2.13 -7.96 -5.45
N VAL A 401 -3.27 -8.65 -5.37
CA VAL A 401 -4.48 -8.23 -6.11
C VAL A 401 -4.89 -6.79 -5.75
N HIS A 402 -4.81 -6.42 -4.47
CA HIS A 402 -5.10 -5.04 -4.01
C HIS A 402 -4.23 -4.00 -4.72
N SER A 403 -2.93 -4.26 -4.91
CA SER A 403 -2.01 -3.33 -5.57
C SER A 403 -2.13 -3.35 -7.10
N ALA A 404 -2.88 -4.31 -7.66
CA ALA A 404 -3.13 -4.43 -9.09
C ALA A 404 -4.43 -3.73 -9.54
N LYS A 405 -5.22 -3.19 -8.59
CA LYS A 405 -6.41 -2.42 -8.92
C LYS A 405 -6.06 -1.22 -9.81
N GLY A 406 -6.91 -0.95 -10.80
CA GLY A 406 -6.67 0.09 -11.81
C GLY A 406 -5.71 -0.30 -12.95
N LEU A 407 -4.93 -1.37 -12.80
CA LEU A 407 -3.99 -1.84 -13.83
C LEU A 407 -4.62 -2.89 -14.76
N GLU A 408 -3.92 -3.25 -15.83
CA GLU A 408 -4.35 -4.23 -16.83
C GLU A 408 -3.18 -4.80 -17.63
N TRP A 409 -3.26 -6.07 -18.03
CA TRP A 409 -2.21 -6.79 -18.75
C TRP A 409 -2.78 -7.71 -19.82
N HIS A 410 -2.02 -7.95 -20.89
CA HIS A 410 -2.33 -8.98 -21.89
C HIS A 410 -2.64 -10.33 -21.23
N THR A 411 -1.72 -10.82 -20.40
CA THR A 411 -1.85 -12.10 -19.70
C THR A 411 -1.77 -11.92 -18.19
N VAL A 412 -2.70 -12.56 -17.47
CA VAL A 412 -2.68 -12.61 -16.00
C VAL A 412 -2.67 -14.05 -15.50
N PHE A 413 -1.79 -14.31 -14.54
CA PHE A 413 -1.78 -15.53 -13.74
C PHE A 413 -2.31 -15.21 -12.34
N VAL A 414 -3.35 -15.89 -11.87
CA VAL A 414 -3.82 -15.83 -10.49
C VAL A 414 -3.34 -17.10 -9.79
N ILE A 415 -2.32 -16.99 -8.96
CA ILE A 415 -1.73 -18.13 -8.24
C ILE A 415 -2.37 -18.29 -6.86
N TRP A 416 -2.26 -19.49 -6.28
CA TRP A 416 -2.79 -19.80 -4.96
C TRP A 416 -4.30 -19.56 -4.84
N ALA A 417 -5.05 -19.86 -5.90
CA ALA A 417 -6.51 -19.89 -5.91
C ALA A 417 -7.04 -21.14 -5.17
N ALA A 418 -6.64 -21.28 -3.90
CA ALA A 418 -6.95 -22.41 -3.02
C ALA A 418 -7.75 -21.97 -1.80
N GLU A 419 -8.56 -22.87 -1.26
CA GLU A 419 -9.27 -22.65 0.01
C GLU A 419 -8.31 -22.31 1.15
N GLY A 420 -8.67 -21.30 1.96
CA GLY A 420 -7.85 -20.78 3.05
C GLY A 420 -6.72 -19.84 2.61
N ARG A 421 -6.45 -19.75 1.31
CA ARG A 421 -5.43 -18.85 0.72
C ARG A 421 -6.07 -17.73 -0.07
N PHE A 422 -7.01 -18.06 -0.95
CA PHE A 422 -7.83 -17.11 -1.70
C PHE A 422 -9.20 -17.75 -1.97
N PRO A 423 -10.19 -17.63 -1.06
CA PRO A 423 -10.28 -16.64 0.02
C PRO A 423 -9.35 -16.92 1.21
N ALA A 424 -8.89 -15.85 1.87
CA ALA A 424 -8.06 -15.97 3.07
C ALA A 424 -8.83 -16.65 4.23
N GLN A 425 -8.16 -17.51 5.02
CA GLN A 425 -8.79 -18.34 6.05
C GLN A 425 -9.67 -17.57 7.07
N TYR A 426 -9.29 -16.35 7.44
CA TYR A 426 -10.03 -15.53 8.42
C TYR A 426 -11.34 -14.98 7.87
N SER A 427 -11.44 -14.74 6.56
CA SER A 427 -12.65 -14.24 5.90
C SER A 427 -13.79 -15.25 5.86
N ALA A 428 -13.54 -16.52 6.17
CA ALA A 428 -14.56 -17.56 6.09
C ALA A 428 -15.61 -17.50 7.21
N ALA A 429 -15.34 -16.75 8.29
CA ALA A 429 -16.23 -16.64 9.44
C ALA A 429 -17.21 -15.45 9.37
N ASP A 430 -16.89 -14.44 8.56
CA ASP A 430 -17.72 -13.23 8.36
C ASP A 430 -18.19 -13.17 6.90
N GLU A 431 -19.51 -13.12 6.70
CA GLU A 431 -20.13 -13.05 5.38
C GLU A 431 -19.71 -11.79 4.61
N ALA A 432 -19.51 -10.66 5.29
CA ALA A 432 -19.08 -9.42 4.65
C ALA A 432 -17.62 -9.50 4.16
N GLU A 433 -16.71 -10.06 4.97
CA GLU A 433 -15.32 -10.28 4.57
C GLU A 433 -15.22 -11.29 3.43
N PHE A 434 -16.06 -12.32 3.44
CA PHE A 434 -16.12 -13.30 2.36
C PHE A 434 -16.55 -12.67 1.02
N GLU A 435 -17.55 -11.79 1.05
CA GLU A 435 -18.00 -11.06 -0.13
C GLU A 435 -16.95 -10.06 -0.62
N GLU A 436 -16.15 -9.46 0.27
CA GLU A 436 -14.97 -8.66 -0.11
C GLU A 436 -13.92 -9.51 -0.84
N GLU A 437 -13.61 -10.71 -0.35
CA GLU A 437 -12.68 -11.62 -1.03
C GLU A 437 -13.19 -12.06 -2.42
N ARG A 438 -14.51 -12.18 -2.60
CA ARG A 438 -15.11 -12.44 -3.91
C ARG A 438 -14.89 -11.28 -4.88
N ARG A 439 -15.12 -10.03 -4.43
CA ARG A 439 -14.83 -8.81 -5.20
C ARG A 439 -13.34 -8.72 -5.53
N LEU A 440 -12.47 -9.11 -4.60
CA LEU A 440 -11.04 -9.19 -4.83
C LEU A 440 -10.71 -10.20 -5.93
N PHE A 441 -11.31 -11.38 -5.92
CA PHE A 441 -11.13 -12.38 -6.97
C PHE A 441 -11.67 -11.89 -8.33
N TYR A 442 -12.81 -11.20 -8.34
CA TYR A 442 -13.36 -10.52 -9.52
C TYR A 442 -12.39 -9.47 -10.08
N VAL A 443 -11.78 -8.64 -9.22
CA VAL A 443 -10.75 -7.67 -9.64
C VAL A 443 -9.58 -8.39 -10.30
N ALA A 444 -9.09 -9.50 -9.72
CA ALA A 444 -7.99 -10.29 -10.27
C ALA A 444 -8.29 -10.80 -11.69
N ILE A 445 -9.48 -11.36 -11.92
CA ILE A 445 -9.94 -11.83 -13.24
C ILE A 445 -9.98 -10.68 -14.26
N THR A 446 -10.57 -9.55 -13.88
CA THR A 446 -10.78 -8.40 -14.77
C THR A 446 -9.51 -7.57 -15.06
N ARG A 447 -8.35 -7.98 -14.52
CA ARG A 447 -7.05 -7.41 -14.91
C ARG A 447 -6.56 -7.98 -16.25
N ALA A 448 -7.06 -9.14 -16.66
CA ALA A 448 -6.64 -9.83 -17.88
C ALA A 448 -7.34 -9.26 -19.12
N LYS A 449 -6.56 -8.91 -20.16
CA LYS A 449 -7.09 -8.50 -21.48
C LYS A 449 -7.39 -9.72 -22.36
N ARG A 450 -6.46 -10.67 -22.47
CA ARG A 450 -6.50 -11.76 -23.47
C ARG A 450 -6.46 -13.16 -22.86
N LEU A 451 -5.53 -13.41 -21.95
CA LEU A 451 -5.29 -14.74 -21.39
C LEU A 451 -5.34 -14.70 -19.86
N LEU A 452 -6.01 -15.69 -19.27
CA LEU A 452 -6.16 -15.83 -17.83
C LEU A 452 -5.87 -17.28 -17.42
N TYR A 453 -4.91 -17.43 -16.51
CA TYR A 453 -4.58 -18.70 -15.88
C TYR A 453 -4.86 -18.58 -14.38
N VAL A 454 -5.69 -19.46 -13.84
CA VAL A 454 -5.96 -19.56 -12.40
C VAL A 454 -5.34 -20.85 -11.91
N SER A 455 -4.39 -20.80 -10.98
CA SER A 455 -3.67 -21.98 -10.53
C SER A 455 -3.73 -22.17 -9.01
N TYR A 456 -3.65 -23.42 -8.58
CA TYR A 456 -3.58 -23.78 -7.18
C TYR A 456 -2.76 -25.06 -6.96
N PRO A 457 -1.99 -25.17 -5.86
CA PRO A 457 -1.30 -26.40 -5.50
C PRO A 457 -2.22 -27.34 -4.72
N ILE A 458 -2.16 -28.64 -5.02
CA ILE A 458 -2.86 -29.69 -4.25
C ILE A 458 -2.09 -29.98 -2.96
N GLN A 459 -0.77 -29.89 -2.96
CA GLN A 459 0.08 -30.15 -1.80
C GLN A 459 0.93 -28.93 -1.47
N TYR A 460 0.95 -28.53 -0.21
CA TYR A 460 1.82 -27.46 0.25
C TYR A 460 2.22 -27.64 1.71
N PHE A 461 3.28 -26.94 2.11
CA PHE A 461 3.73 -26.95 3.49
C PHE A 461 3.13 -25.79 4.27
N GLU A 462 2.53 -26.09 5.42
CA GLU A 462 2.01 -25.09 6.34
C GLU A 462 2.81 -25.08 7.64
N ARG A 463 3.29 -23.89 8.01
CA ARG A 463 4.13 -23.70 9.20
C ARG A 463 3.35 -24.11 10.45
N GLY A 464 3.80 -25.16 11.13
CA GLY A 464 3.18 -25.69 12.34
C GLY A 464 2.24 -26.88 12.11
N ALA A 465 1.68 -27.05 10.91
CA ALA A 465 0.80 -28.17 10.56
C ALA A 465 1.48 -29.23 9.68
N GLY A 466 2.60 -28.90 9.01
CA GLY A 466 3.32 -29.82 8.15
C GLY A 466 2.75 -29.86 6.73
N LEU A 467 2.70 -31.05 6.13
CA LEU A 467 2.13 -31.25 4.80
C LEU A 467 0.60 -31.10 4.86
N ALA A 468 0.05 -30.20 4.04
CA ALA A 468 -1.38 -29.94 3.92
C ALA A 468 -1.85 -30.17 2.47
N PHE A 469 -3.14 -30.49 2.33
CA PHE A 469 -3.78 -30.70 1.03
C PHE A 469 -4.73 -29.55 0.70
N GLY A 470 -4.44 -28.84 -0.40
CA GLY A 470 -5.23 -27.75 -0.94
C GLY A 470 -6.45 -28.25 -1.70
N ARG A 471 -7.57 -27.54 -1.53
CA ARG A 471 -8.75 -27.63 -2.39
C ARG A 471 -8.81 -26.39 -3.27
N PRO A 472 -9.38 -26.48 -4.49
CA PRO A 472 -9.60 -25.29 -5.30
C PRO A 472 -10.47 -24.29 -4.54
N SER A 473 -10.21 -23.00 -4.74
CA SER A 473 -11.01 -21.91 -4.18
C SER A 473 -12.49 -22.11 -4.52
N ARG A 474 -13.38 -21.86 -3.55
CA ARG A 474 -14.83 -21.88 -3.77
C ARG A 474 -15.33 -20.86 -4.78
N PHE A 475 -14.51 -19.86 -5.12
CA PHE A 475 -14.83 -18.92 -6.19
C PHE A 475 -14.80 -19.59 -7.57
N VAL A 476 -13.99 -20.64 -7.73
CA VAL A 476 -13.90 -21.42 -8.98
C VAL A 476 -14.49 -22.83 -8.86
N ALA A 477 -14.65 -23.35 -7.64
CA ALA A 477 -15.23 -24.66 -7.43
C ALA A 477 -16.67 -24.73 -7.97
N GLY A 478 -16.94 -25.78 -8.76
CA GLY A 478 -18.25 -26.03 -9.36
C GLY A 478 -18.66 -25.06 -10.47
N LEU A 479 -17.73 -24.27 -11.03
CA LEU A 479 -18.00 -23.53 -12.25
C LEU A 479 -18.01 -24.49 -13.47
N PRO A 480 -18.91 -24.28 -14.44
CA PRO A 480 -18.92 -25.02 -15.70
C PRO A 480 -17.60 -24.93 -16.48
N GLU A 481 -17.15 -26.04 -17.07
CA GLU A 481 -15.93 -26.09 -17.90
C GLU A 481 -15.87 -25.05 -19.04
N PRO A 482 -16.99 -24.65 -19.70
CA PRO A 482 -16.95 -23.60 -20.71
C PRO A 482 -16.51 -22.23 -20.18
N LEU A 483 -16.66 -21.97 -18.87
CA LEU A 483 -16.22 -20.72 -18.23
C LEU A 483 -14.77 -20.80 -17.74
N LEU A 484 -14.33 -22.00 -17.37
CA LEU A 484 -13.02 -22.22 -16.80
C LEU A 484 -12.58 -23.66 -17.07
N LYS A 485 -11.69 -23.83 -18.05
CA LYS A 485 -11.28 -25.15 -18.55
C LYS A 485 -10.23 -25.77 -17.62
N PRO A 486 -10.46 -26.98 -17.06
CA PRO A 486 -9.47 -27.65 -16.22
C PRO A 486 -8.24 -28.08 -17.05
N MET A 487 -7.06 -27.93 -16.45
CA MET A 487 -5.79 -28.39 -16.97
C MET A 487 -4.98 -29.01 -15.84
N THR A 488 -4.61 -30.28 -16.00
CA THR A 488 -3.72 -30.98 -15.07
C THR A 488 -2.31 -30.95 -15.62
N LEU A 489 -1.35 -30.57 -14.79
CA LEU A 489 0.06 -30.64 -15.13
C LEU A 489 0.54 -32.09 -15.00
N VAL A 490 1.25 -32.57 -16.01
CA VAL A 490 1.92 -33.88 -16.00
C VAL A 490 3.42 -33.61 -16.08
N GLU A 491 4.20 -34.20 -15.18
CA GLU A 491 5.65 -34.13 -15.28
C GLU A 491 6.09 -35.01 -16.47
N GLU A 492 6.70 -34.42 -17.49
CA GLU A 492 7.41 -35.23 -18.49
C GLU A 492 8.62 -35.85 -17.79
N GLY A 493 8.55 -37.15 -17.55
CA GLY A 493 9.66 -37.91 -17.00
C GLY A 493 10.90 -37.77 -17.89
N ILE A 494 12.01 -37.41 -17.27
CA ILE A 494 13.35 -37.30 -17.90
C ILE A 494 13.76 -38.63 -18.54
#